data_AF-A0A0F8XNF0-F1
#
_entry.id   AF-A0A0F8XNF0-F1
#
_cell.length_a   1.000
_cell.length_b   1.000
_cell.length_c   1.000
_cell.angle_alpha   90.00
_cell.angle_beta   90.00
_cell.angle_gamma   90.00
#
_symmetry.space_group_name_H-M   'P 1'
#
loop_
_entity.id
_entity.type
_entity.pdbx_description
1 polymer ?
#
loop_
_entity_poly.entity_id
_entity_poly.type
_entity_poly.pdbx_seq_one_letter_code
_entity_poly.pdbx_strand_id
1 'polypeptide(L)'
;MDKNIVLKPATMEDADILLEWRNDSETRKASIKNGFITKKDHLKWLSGIINNPLRRLFVAWLKLEDYYGLSMRVGTIRADYSVPHNYKTIELSWTVAPNFRGQKIGKKMLMMAADRFPHHCIRATIKPDNAASIRMAEYVGMR
;
A
#
# COMPACT_ATOMS: atom_id res chain seq x y z
N MET A 1 14.84 16.84 -7.32
CA MET A 1 13.39 16.99 -7.56
C MET A 1 12.65 16.20 -6.51
N ASP A 2 12.03 16.89 -5.55
CA ASP A 2 11.20 16.26 -4.53
C ASP A 2 9.93 15.73 -5.18
N LYS A 3 9.87 14.41 -5.39
CA LYS A 3 8.68 13.74 -5.91
C LYS A 3 7.49 14.04 -5.01
N ASN A 4 6.56 14.86 -5.46
CA ASN A 4 5.39 15.26 -4.67
C ASN A 4 4.37 14.10 -4.65
N ILE A 5 4.45 13.28 -3.60
CA ILE A 5 3.56 12.13 -3.38
C ILE A 5 2.45 12.54 -2.42
N VAL A 6 1.22 12.16 -2.73
CA VAL A 6 0.07 12.27 -1.83
C VAL A 6 -0.64 10.93 -1.70
N LEU A 7 -1.16 10.62 -0.51
CA LEU A 7 -1.97 9.43 -0.27
C LEU A 7 -3.46 9.82 -0.31
N LYS A 8 -4.24 9.18 -1.17
CA LYS A 8 -5.70 9.38 -1.26
C LYS A 8 -6.41 8.07 -0.91
N PRO A 9 -7.61 8.10 -0.27
CA PRO A 9 -8.43 6.90 -0.13
C PRO A 9 -8.65 6.23 -1.50
N ALA A 10 -8.53 4.91 -1.55
CA ALA A 10 -8.81 4.15 -2.75
C ALA A 10 -10.32 4.15 -3.03
N THR A 11 -10.68 4.20 -4.31
CA THR A 11 -12.06 4.08 -4.78
C THR A 11 -12.20 2.89 -5.72
N MET A 12 -13.43 2.60 -6.15
CA MET A 12 -13.66 1.56 -7.16
C MET A 12 -13.03 1.89 -8.52
N GLU A 13 -12.71 3.16 -8.80
CA GLU A 13 -11.99 3.58 -10.02
C GLU A 13 -10.53 3.09 -10.03
N ASP A 14 -9.99 2.71 -8.87
CA ASP A 14 -8.64 2.17 -8.75
C ASP A 14 -8.58 0.65 -8.99
N ALA A 15 -9.73 -0.02 -9.22
CA ALA A 15 -9.82 -1.48 -9.26
C ALA A 15 -8.89 -2.12 -10.29
N ASP A 16 -8.88 -1.62 -11.53
CA ASP A 16 -8.14 -2.26 -12.61
C ASP A 16 -6.61 -2.14 -12.38
N ILE A 17 -6.13 -0.96 -11.96
CA ILE A 17 -4.71 -0.73 -11.69
C ILE A 17 -4.23 -1.47 -10.42
N LEU A 18 -5.08 -1.56 -9.39
CA LEU A 18 -4.78 -2.32 -8.19
C LEU A 18 -4.71 -3.82 -8.48
N LEU A 19 -5.60 -4.35 -9.34
CA LEU A 19 -5.56 -5.73 -9.79
C LEU A 19 -4.30 -6.03 -10.59
N GLU A 20 -3.92 -5.15 -11.52
CA GLU A 20 -2.71 -5.28 -12.30
C GLU A 20 -1.48 -5.41 -11.39
N TRP A 21 -1.30 -4.47 -10.45
CA TRP A 21 -0.17 -4.54 -9.51
C TRP A 21 -0.22 -5.77 -8.62
N ARG A 22 -1.43 -6.18 -8.22
CA ARG A 22 -1.61 -7.34 -7.35
C ARG A 22 -1.23 -8.65 -8.03
N ASN A 23 -1.46 -8.75 -9.34
CA ASN A 23 -1.15 -9.92 -10.16
C ASN A 23 0.23 -9.88 -10.80
N ASP A 24 0.93 -8.74 -10.75
CA ASP A 24 2.34 -8.68 -11.14
C ASP A 24 3.15 -9.79 -10.44
N SER A 25 4.02 -10.43 -11.21
CA SER A 25 4.77 -11.62 -10.81
C SER A 25 5.63 -11.38 -9.56
N GLU A 26 6.36 -10.27 -9.53
CA GLU A 26 7.23 -9.91 -8.41
C GLU A 26 6.40 -9.47 -7.19
N THR A 27 5.29 -8.75 -7.37
CA THR A 27 4.35 -8.47 -6.27
C THR A 27 3.83 -9.76 -5.65
N ARG A 28 3.42 -10.74 -6.47
CA ARG A 28 2.90 -12.03 -5.98
C ARG A 28 3.96 -12.81 -5.21
N LYS A 29 5.19 -12.90 -5.73
CA LYS A 29 6.33 -13.53 -5.03
C LYS A 29 6.56 -12.89 -3.66
N ALA A 30 6.53 -11.56 -3.60
CA ALA A 30 6.74 -10.79 -2.36
C ALA A 30 5.56 -10.83 -1.36
N SER A 31 4.36 -11.20 -1.82
CA SER A 31 3.14 -11.17 -1.00
C SER A 31 2.90 -12.48 -0.24
N ILE A 32 2.38 -12.37 0.99
CA ILE A 32 2.00 -13.52 1.82
C ILE A 32 0.99 -14.43 1.09
N LYS A 33 0.00 -13.84 0.42
CA LYS A 33 -0.88 -14.55 -0.50
C LYS A 33 -0.33 -14.34 -1.91
N ASN A 34 0.15 -15.38 -2.57
CA ASN A 34 0.83 -15.27 -3.88
C ASN A 34 0.00 -15.81 -5.05
N GLY A 35 -1.22 -16.30 -4.80
CA GLY A 35 -2.12 -16.77 -5.85
C GLY A 35 -2.51 -15.67 -6.84
N PHE A 36 -2.75 -16.06 -8.09
CA PHE A 36 -3.38 -15.18 -9.08
C PHE A 36 -4.81 -14.84 -8.63
N ILE A 37 -5.23 -13.59 -8.85
CA ILE A 37 -6.54 -13.10 -8.45
C ILE A 37 -7.37 -12.77 -9.68
N THR A 38 -8.59 -13.31 -9.75
CA THR A 38 -9.52 -13.00 -10.82
C THR A 38 -10.09 -11.58 -10.65
N LYS A 39 -10.55 -10.95 -11.74
CA LYS A 39 -11.22 -9.64 -11.66
C LYS A 39 -12.43 -9.67 -10.73
N LYS A 40 -13.22 -10.75 -10.77
CA LYS A 40 -14.40 -10.93 -9.90
C LYS A 40 -14.03 -10.93 -8.42
N ASP A 41 -13.04 -11.73 -8.04
CA ASP A 41 -12.62 -11.82 -6.64
C ASP A 41 -11.97 -10.52 -6.16
N HIS A 42 -11.24 -9.84 -7.04
CA HIS A 42 -10.65 -8.55 -6.76
C HIS A 42 -11.70 -7.47 -6.49
N LEU A 43 -12.72 -7.36 -7.34
CA LEU A 43 -13.80 -6.39 -7.15
C LEU A 43 -14.57 -6.64 -5.85
N LYS A 44 -14.86 -7.91 -5.53
CA LYS A 44 -15.48 -8.28 -4.25
C LYS A 44 -14.59 -7.89 -3.07
N TRP A 45 -13.29 -8.17 -3.16
CA TRP A 45 -12.32 -7.78 -2.14
C TRP A 45 -12.26 -6.27 -1.96
N LEU A 46 -12.09 -5.50 -3.04
CA LEU A 46 -11.94 -4.05 -2.99
C LEU A 46 -13.18 -3.37 -2.40
N SER A 47 -14.38 -3.77 -2.86
CA SER A 47 -15.63 -3.29 -2.28
C SER A 47 -15.73 -3.61 -0.78
N GLY A 48 -15.33 -4.83 -0.38
CA GLY A 48 -15.29 -5.22 1.02
C GLY A 48 -14.24 -4.47 1.86
N ILE A 49 -13.17 -3.93 1.25
CA ILE A 49 -12.21 -3.07 1.94
C ILE A 49 -12.74 -1.65 2.10
N ILE A 50 -13.26 -1.06 1.01
CA ILE A 50 -13.75 0.33 1.00
C ILE A 50 -14.90 0.53 1.99
N ASN A 51 -15.77 -0.49 2.14
CA ASN A 51 -16.93 -0.43 3.03
C ASN A 51 -16.65 -0.91 4.47
N ASN A 52 -15.40 -1.26 4.80
CA ASN A 52 -15.07 -1.81 6.12
C ASN A 52 -14.46 -0.72 7.02
N PRO A 53 -15.10 -0.34 8.14
CA PRO A 53 -14.60 0.73 9.02
C PRO A 53 -13.28 0.37 9.73
N LEU A 54 -12.93 -0.91 9.77
CA LEU A 54 -11.69 -1.42 10.37
C LEU A 54 -10.56 -1.54 9.35
N ARG A 55 -10.74 -1.02 8.13
CA ARG A 55 -9.72 -1.03 7.10
C ARG A 55 -9.69 0.31 6.37
N ARG A 56 -8.49 0.71 5.97
CA ARG A 56 -8.30 1.86 5.09
C ARG A 56 -7.36 1.46 3.97
N LEU A 57 -7.78 1.67 2.72
CA LEU A 57 -6.92 1.48 1.56
C LEU A 57 -6.61 2.85 0.98
N PHE A 58 -5.33 3.09 0.74
CA PHE A 58 -4.83 4.31 0.14
C PHE A 58 -4.11 4.00 -1.17
N VAL A 59 -4.25 4.89 -2.13
CA VAL A 59 -3.46 4.94 -3.36
C VAL A 59 -2.48 6.11 -3.25
N ALA A 60 -1.21 5.84 -3.54
CA ALA A 60 -0.17 6.85 -3.64
C ALA A 60 -0.20 7.48 -5.02
N TRP A 61 -0.30 8.80 -5.07
CA TRP A 61 -0.32 9.60 -6.29
C TRP A 61 0.94 10.46 -6.36
N LEU A 62 1.70 10.32 -7.43
CA LEU A 62 2.83 11.17 -7.77
C LEU A 62 2.32 12.31 -8.66
N LYS A 63 2.47 13.57 -8.21
CA LYS A 63 2.23 14.74 -9.06
C LYS A 63 3.45 14.98 -9.95
N LEU A 64 3.20 15.24 -11.23
CA LEU A 64 4.23 15.61 -12.21
C LEU A 64 4.16 17.13 -12.40
N GLU A 65 5.16 17.85 -11.92
CA GLU A 65 5.19 19.32 -11.97
C GLU A 65 5.26 19.84 -13.42
N ASP A 66 5.92 19.11 -14.31
CA ASP A 66 6.16 19.55 -15.70
C ASP A 66 5.05 19.16 -16.69
N TYR A 67 4.03 18.42 -16.25
CA TYR A 67 3.02 17.81 -17.13
C TYR A 67 1.59 18.24 -16.79
N TYR A 68 1.26 19.53 -16.93
CA TYR A 68 -0.13 20.05 -16.84
C TYR A 68 -0.94 19.59 -15.60
N GLY A 69 -0.27 19.33 -14.48
CA GLY A 69 -0.94 18.82 -13.26
C GLY A 69 -1.37 17.35 -13.32
N LEU A 70 -0.86 16.56 -14.29
CA LEU A 70 -1.04 15.11 -14.35
C LEU A 70 -0.49 14.46 -13.09
N SER A 71 -1.18 13.40 -12.67
CA SER A 71 -0.74 12.59 -11.53
C SER A 71 -0.84 11.11 -11.87
N MET A 72 0.15 10.35 -11.41
CA MET A 72 0.24 8.92 -11.64
C MET A 72 0.03 8.18 -10.32
N ARG A 73 -0.71 7.07 -10.37
CA ARG A 73 -0.80 6.15 -9.25
C ARG A 73 0.49 5.34 -9.21
N VAL A 74 1.19 5.35 -8.07
CA VAL A 74 2.56 4.78 -7.94
C VAL A 74 2.66 3.69 -6.86
N GLY A 75 1.56 3.39 -6.19
CA GLY A 75 1.47 2.29 -5.26
C GLY A 75 0.23 2.36 -4.38
N THR A 76 0.14 1.43 -3.45
CA THR A 76 -0.99 1.33 -2.51
C THR A 76 -0.50 0.95 -1.13
N ILE A 77 -1.22 1.41 -0.11
CA ILE A 77 -1.05 1.02 1.28
C ILE A 77 -2.41 0.68 1.86
N ARG A 78 -2.50 -0.49 2.47
CA ARG A 78 -3.64 -0.92 3.27
C ARG A 78 -3.26 -0.86 4.75
N ALA A 79 -4.14 -0.28 5.54
CA ALA A 79 -4.09 -0.30 7.00
C ALA A 79 -5.25 -1.14 7.52
N ASP A 80 -4.94 -2.14 8.33
CA ASP A 80 -5.89 -3.00 9.04
C ASP A 80 -5.80 -2.72 10.54
N TYR A 81 -6.91 -2.34 11.17
CA TYR A 81 -6.97 -2.18 12.64
C TYR A 81 -7.01 -3.55 13.30
N SER A 82 -6.16 -3.77 14.32
CA SER A 82 -6.16 -5.03 15.06
C SER A 82 -7.36 -5.09 16.00
N VAL A 83 -8.32 -5.96 15.68
CA VAL A 83 -9.56 -6.14 16.47
C VAL A 83 -9.74 -7.58 16.94
N PRO A 84 -10.54 -7.82 17.99
CA PRO A 84 -11.19 -6.83 18.86
C PRO A 84 -10.33 -6.36 20.04
N HIS A 85 -9.21 -7.03 20.33
CA HIS A 85 -8.50 -6.87 21.61
C HIS A 85 -7.40 -5.80 21.62
N ASN A 86 -7.03 -5.19 20.47
CA ASN A 86 -5.90 -4.25 20.42
C ASN A 86 -6.07 -3.17 19.35
N TYR A 87 -7.04 -2.27 19.56
CA TYR A 87 -7.28 -1.11 18.68
C TYR A 87 -6.08 -0.18 18.53
N LYS A 88 -5.06 -0.31 19.39
CA LYS A 88 -3.82 0.48 19.34
C LYS A 88 -2.83 -0.02 18.29
N THR A 89 -3.05 -1.18 17.66
CA THR A 89 -2.12 -1.72 16.67
C THR A 89 -2.71 -1.71 15.27
N ILE A 90 -1.96 -1.17 14.31
CA ILE A 90 -2.31 -1.15 12.89
C ILE A 90 -1.31 -2.01 12.12
N GLU A 91 -1.83 -2.96 11.35
CA GLU A 91 -1.04 -3.68 10.37
C GLU A 91 -1.05 -2.94 9.04
N LEU A 92 0.13 -2.60 8.53
CA LEU A 92 0.31 -2.04 7.20
C LEU A 92 0.74 -3.11 6.20
N SER A 93 0.15 -3.04 5.02
CA SER A 93 0.55 -3.79 3.83
C SER A 93 0.71 -2.82 2.67
N TRP A 94 1.74 -2.96 1.85
CA TRP A 94 2.00 -2.05 0.75
C TRP A 94 2.36 -2.74 -0.55
N THR A 95 2.20 -2.02 -1.66
CA THR A 95 2.68 -2.44 -2.98
C THR A 95 3.14 -1.19 -3.72
N VAL A 96 4.37 -1.21 -4.21
CA VAL A 96 4.87 -0.19 -5.15
C VAL A 96 4.55 -0.68 -6.55
N ALA A 97 3.98 0.20 -7.38
CA ALA A 97 3.70 -0.09 -8.77
C ALA A 97 4.98 -0.60 -9.49
N PRO A 98 4.91 -1.61 -10.36
CA PRO A 98 6.10 -2.25 -10.96
C PRO A 98 7.09 -1.24 -11.55
N ASN A 99 6.60 -0.28 -12.32
CA ASN A 99 7.40 0.74 -13.01
C ASN A 99 8.04 1.79 -12.08
N PHE A 100 7.72 1.76 -10.78
CA PHE A 100 8.15 2.75 -9.79
C PHE A 100 9.01 2.15 -8.67
N ARG A 101 9.35 0.85 -8.77
CA ARG A 101 10.26 0.17 -7.84
C ARG A 101 11.69 0.72 -7.95
N GLY A 102 12.47 0.56 -6.88
CA GLY A 102 13.85 1.07 -6.82
C GLY A 102 13.99 2.59 -6.67
N GLN A 103 12.91 3.36 -6.86
CA GLN A 103 12.96 4.83 -6.87
C GLN A 103 12.68 5.49 -5.50
N LYS A 104 12.85 4.75 -4.39
CA LYS A 104 12.55 5.17 -3.00
C LYS A 104 11.10 5.59 -2.73
N ILE A 105 10.18 5.43 -3.69
CA ILE A 105 8.75 5.75 -3.58
C ILE A 105 8.07 4.96 -2.45
N GLY A 106 8.42 3.67 -2.31
CA GLY A 106 7.92 2.81 -1.23
C GLY A 106 8.16 3.39 0.18
N LYS A 107 9.38 3.88 0.44
CA LYS A 107 9.72 4.47 1.75
C LYS A 107 8.87 5.70 2.04
N LYS A 108 8.75 6.61 1.06
CA LYS A 108 7.97 7.84 1.20
C LYS A 108 6.49 7.55 1.44
N MET A 109 5.88 6.64 0.68
CA MET A 109 4.47 6.27 0.92
C MET A 109 4.28 5.67 2.32
N LEU A 110 5.20 4.80 2.77
CA LEU A 110 5.05 4.08 4.03
C LEU A 110 5.16 5.04 5.23
N MET A 111 6.12 5.97 5.21
CA MET A 111 6.21 7.06 6.19
C MET A 111 4.90 7.85 6.25
N MET A 112 4.43 8.34 5.10
CA MET A 112 3.21 9.14 5.01
C MET A 112 1.97 8.39 5.52
N ALA A 113 1.93 7.06 5.40
CA ALA A 113 0.86 6.26 5.95
C ALA A 113 0.99 6.08 7.47
N ALA A 114 2.20 5.82 7.97
CA ALA A 114 2.46 5.72 9.41
C ALA A 114 2.12 7.03 10.14
N ASP A 115 2.45 8.18 9.55
CA ASP A 115 2.15 9.52 10.10
C ASP A 115 0.65 9.80 10.25
N ARG A 116 -0.23 9.04 9.57
CA ARG A 116 -1.69 9.15 9.75
C ARG A 116 -2.18 8.51 11.05
N PHE A 117 -1.31 7.76 11.73
CA PHE A 117 -1.66 6.99 12.91
C PHE A 117 -0.64 7.22 14.05
N PRO A 118 -0.39 8.48 14.46
CA PRO A 118 0.72 8.83 15.36
C PRO A 118 0.62 8.22 16.77
N HIS A 119 -0.58 7.75 17.16
CA HIS A 119 -0.83 7.13 18.47
C HIS A 119 -0.99 5.60 18.42
N HIS A 120 -0.71 4.98 17.27
CA HIS A 120 -0.83 3.54 17.09
C HIS A 120 0.55 2.89 16.96
N CYS A 121 0.67 1.67 17.48
CA CYS A 121 1.77 0.79 17.15
C CYS A 121 1.60 0.30 15.71
N ILE A 122 2.60 0.51 14.87
CA ILE A 122 2.58 0.09 13.47
C ILE A 122 3.39 -1.19 13.33
N ARG A 123 2.80 -2.18 12.66
CA ARG A 123 3.46 -3.44 12.31
C ARG A 123 3.22 -3.82 10.86
N ALA A 124 3.98 -4.80 10.38
CA ALA A 124 3.75 -5.42 9.08
C ALA A 124 4.15 -6.89 9.11
N THR A 125 3.41 -7.74 8.39
CA THR A 125 3.78 -9.12 8.16
C THR A 125 4.51 -9.23 6.83
N ILE A 126 5.81 -9.55 6.86
CA ILE A 126 6.70 -9.56 5.69
C ILE A 126 7.35 -10.94 5.56
N LYS A 127 7.53 -11.44 4.32
CA LYS A 127 8.28 -12.67 4.09
C LYS A 127 9.76 -12.51 4.44
N PRO A 128 10.42 -13.52 5.02
CA PRO A 128 11.83 -13.43 5.41
C PRO A 128 12.80 -13.10 4.26
N ASP A 129 12.48 -13.51 3.03
CA ASP A 129 13.29 -13.26 1.83
C ASP A 129 13.03 -11.88 1.18
N ASN A 130 12.02 -11.14 1.65
CA ASN A 130 11.68 -9.82 1.11
C ASN A 130 12.50 -8.70 1.79
N ALA A 131 13.81 -8.70 1.53
CA ALA A 131 14.75 -7.74 2.09
C ALA A 131 14.39 -6.27 1.79
N ALA A 132 13.71 -6.01 0.67
CA ALA A 132 13.26 -4.66 0.32
C ALA A 132 12.18 -4.15 1.29
N SER A 133 11.16 -4.95 1.58
CA SER A 133 10.10 -4.59 2.53
C SER A 133 10.62 -4.57 3.97
N ILE A 134 11.51 -5.48 4.35
CA ILE A 134 12.14 -5.48 5.69
C ILE A 134 12.84 -4.13 5.94
N ARG A 135 13.73 -3.71 5.03
CA ARG A 135 14.43 -2.41 5.15
C ARG A 135 13.49 -1.21 5.13
N MET A 136 12.32 -1.33 4.52
CA MET A 136 11.31 -0.27 4.56
C MET A 136 10.62 -0.21 5.92
N ALA A 137 10.26 -1.36 6.49
CA ALA A 137 9.63 -1.48 7.80
C ALA A 137 10.55 -0.96 8.92
N GLU A 138 11.81 -1.39 8.92
CA GLU A 138 12.83 -0.93 9.86
C GLU A 138 13.03 0.60 9.79
N TYR A 139 13.07 1.15 8.57
CA TYR A 139 13.27 2.58 8.35
C TYR A 139 12.13 3.43 8.93
N VAL A 140 10.89 2.91 8.96
CA VAL A 140 9.76 3.60 9.59
C VAL A 140 9.54 3.21 11.05
N GLY A 141 10.49 2.47 11.64
CA GLY A 141 10.48 2.10 13.05
C GLY A 141 9.57 0.93 13.43
N MET A 142 9.10 0.14 12.47
CA MET A 142 8.39 -1.11 12.76
C MET A 142 9.37 -2.11 13.38
N ARG A 143 8.94 -2.79 14.43
CA ARG A 143 9.68 -3.86 15.11
C ARG A 143 8.88 -5.16 15.06
#